data_AF-A0A925DWC5-F1
#
_entry.id   AF-A0A925DWC5-F1
#
_cell.length_a   1.000
_cell.length_b   1.000
_cell.length_c   1.000
_cell.angle_alpha   90.00
_cell.angle_beta   90.00
_cell.angle_gamma   90.00
#
_symmetry.space_group_name_H-M   'P 1'
#
loop_
_entity.id
_entity.type
_entity.pdbx_description
1 polymer ?
#
loop_
_entity_poly.entity_id
_entity_poly.type
_entity_poly.pdbx_seq_one_letter_code
_entity_poly.pdbx_strand_id
1 'polypeptide(L)' 'MIKTGEYNTLKVLRQVDFGVYLEDGAEGILLPKRFVPANVKPGDDLKVFVYHDSDDRL' A
#
# COMPACT_ATOMS: atom_id res chain seq x y z
N MET A 1 -5.78 -4.14 11.70
CA MET A 1 -4.60 -4.99 11.90
C MET A 1 -4.22 -5.54 10.54
N ILE A 2 -3.03 -5.23 10.05
CA ILE A 2 -2.55 -5.70 8.74
C ILE A 2 -2.02 -7.11 8.91
N LYS A 3 -2.32 -7.97 7.95
CA LYS A 3 -1.87 -9.36 7.93
C LYS A 3 -0.95 -9.62 6.75
N THR A 4 0.31 -9.93 7.04
CA THR A 4 1.27 -10.41 6.05
C THR A 4 0.85 -11.77 5.51
N GLY A 5 1.02 -12.00 4.21
CA GLY A 5 0.61 -13.22 3.52
C GLY A 5 -0.88 -13.26 3.16
N GLU A 6 -1.62 -12.18 3.37
CA GLU A 6 -3.05 -12.06 3.06
C GLU A 6 -3.35 -10.78 2.25
N TYR A 7 -4.53 -10.76 1.64
CA TYR A 7 -5.08 -9.53 1.08
C TYR A 7 -5.65 -8.64 2.19
N ASN A 8 -5.26 -7.38 2.17
CA ASN A 8 -5.73 -6.33 3.08
C ASN A 8 -6.36 -5.20 2.27
N THR A 9 -7.39 -4.56 2.83
CA THR A 9 -7.95 -3.33 2.26
C THR A 9 -7.34 -2.15 3.00
N LEU A 10 -6.53 -1.34 2.31
CA LEU A 10 -5.79 -0.23 2.89
C LEU A 10 -6.14 1.08 2.18
N LYS A 11 -6.23 2.17 2.95
CA LYS A 11 -6.52 3.50 2.45
C LYS A 11 -5.28 4.14 1.84
N VAL A 12 -5.43 4.83 0.72
CA VAL A 12 -4.36 5.62 0.10
C VAL A 12 -4.15 6.90 0.89
N LEU A 13 -2.96 7.07 1.48
CA LEU A 13 -2.57 8.26 2.23
C LEU A 13 -2.13 9.40 1.31
N ARG A 14 -1.22 9.10 0.38
CA ARG A 14 -0.62 10.08 -0.54
C ARG A 14 -0.08 9.40 -1.79
N GLN A 15 -0.02 10.18 -2.87
CA GLN A 15 0.58 9.77 -4.13
C GLN A 15 1.97 10.40 -4.29
N VAL A 16 2.90 9.63 -4.85
CA VAL A 16 4.28 10.05 -5.16
C VAL A 16 4.65 9.59 -6.57
N ASP A 17 5.73 10.11 -7.13
CA ASP A 17 6.11 9.83 -8.53
C ASP A 17 6.27 8.34 -8.87
N PHE A 18 6.68 7.55 -7.88
CA PHE A 18 6.96 6.11 -7.99
C PHE A 18 5.90 5.19 -7.38
N GLY A 19 4.74 5.71 -6.94
CA GLY A 19 3.67 4.88 -6.38
C GLY A 19 2.69 5.61 -5.49
N VAL A 20 2.10 4.88 -4.54
CA VAL A 20 1.23 5.44 -3.50
C VAL A 20 1.59 4.84 -2.14
N TYR A 21 1.43 5.62 -1.08
CA TYR A 21 1.54 5.13 0.29
C TYR A 21 0.17 4.73 0.81
N LEU A 22 0.09 3.56 1.43
CA LEU A 22 -1.10 2.98 2.03
C LEU A 22 -1.04 3.07 3.55
N GLU A 23 -2.18 3.30 4.19
CA GLU A 23 -2.29 3.47 5.64
C GLU A 23 -2.08 2.15 6.39
N ASP A 24 -1.06 2.13 7.25
CA ASP A 24 -0.72 1.02 8.14
C ASP A 24 -0.73 1.37 9.63
N GLY A 25 -1.00 2.64 9.96
CA GLY A 25 -0.90 3.18 11.32
C GLY A 25 0.51 3.61 11.72
N ALA A 26 1.47 3.62 10.79
CA ALA A 26 2.85 4.06 10.98
C ALA A 26 3.32 4.98 9.83
N GLU A 27 4.42 4.66 9.15
CA GLU A 27 4.99 5.48 8.06
C GLU A 27 4.29 5.28 6.71
N GLY A 28 3.53 4.20 6.58
CA GLY A 28 2.78 3.82 5.38
C GLY A 28 3.52 2.79 4.52
N ILE A 29 2.75 1.87 3.93
CA ILE A 29 3.24 0.83 3.02
C ILE A 29 3.30 1.38 1.60
N LEU A 30 4.45 1.26 0.93
CA LEU A 30 4.59 1.70 -0.46
C LEU A 30 4.00 0.66 -1.43
N LEU A 31 2.99 1.05 -2.20
CA LEU A 31 2.53 0.32 -3.38
C LEU A 31 3.22 0.88 -4.64
N PRO A 32 4.14 0.13 -5.27
CA PRO A 32 4.85 0.59 -6.47
C PRO A 32 3.90 0.94 -7.62
N LYS A 33 4.22 2.00 -8.38
CA LYS A 33 3.41 2.53 -9.49
C LYS A 33 2.90 1.48 -10.48
N ARG A 34 3.70 0.44 -10.77
CA ARG A 34 3.33 -0.65 -11.68
C ARG A 34 2.12 -1.47 -11.22
N PHE A 35 1.77 -1.40 -9.94
CA PHE A 35 0.64 -2.09 -9.33
C PHE A 35 -0.50 -1.15 -8.96
N VAL A 36 -0.34 0.16 -9.14
CA VAL A 36 -1.37 1.15 -8.82
C VAL A 36 -2.42 1.15 -9.93
N PRO A 37 -3.71 0.92 -9.62
CA PRO A 37 -4.79 1.06 -10.59
C PRO A 37 -4.87 2.47 -11.19
N ALA A 38 -5.46 2.59 -12.37
CA ALA A 38 -5.68 3.88 -12.99
C ALA A 38 -6.62 4.76 -12.13
N ASN A 39 -6.35 6.07 -12.12
CA ASN A 39 -7.17 7.10 -11.46
C ASN A 39 -7.32 6.98 -9.93
N VAL A 40 -6.43 6.24 -9.26
CA VAL A 40 -6.35 6.22 -7.79
C VAL A 40 -6.05 7.61 -7.23
N LYS A 41 -6.72 7.97 -6.14
CA LYS A 41 -6.53 9.23 -5.41
C LYS A 41 -6.34 8.98 -3.92
N PRO A 42 -5.71 9.92 -3.19
CA PRO A 42 -5.73 9.91 -1.73
C PRO A 42 -7.16 9.80 -1.18
N GLY A 43 -7.36 8.92 -0.20
CA GLY A 43 -8.65 8.60 0.41
C GLY A 43 -9.31 7.32 -0.12
N ASP A 44 -8.94 6.85 -1.31
CA ASP A 44 -9.45 5.60 -1.89
C ASP A 44 -8.98 4.37 -1.09
N ASP A 45 -9.77 3.30 -1.12
CA ASP A 45 -9.40 2.02 -0.50
C ASP A 45 -8.94 1.03 -1.58
N LEU A 46 -7.77 0.42 -1.37
CA LEU A 46 -7.18 -0.56 -2.26
C LEU A 46 -7.06 -1.92 -1.59
N LYS A 47 -7.52 -2.97 -2.28
CA LYS A 47 -7.28 -4.36 -1.88
C LYS A 47 -5.92 -4.81 -2.41
N VAL A 48 -4.95 -4.99 -1.51
CA VAL A 48 -3.55 -5.33 -1.83
C VAL A 48 -3.10 -6.57 -1.07
N PHE A 49 -2.18 -7.33 -1.65
CA PHE A 49 -1.52 -8.45 -0.98
C PHE A 49 -0.26 -7.94 -0.29
N VAL A 50 -0.15 -8.15 1.03
CA VAL A 50 0.99 -7.66 1.83
C VAL A 50 1.96 -8.80 2.10
N TYR A 51 3.25 -8.57 1.90
CA TYR A 51 4.33 -9.54 2.16
C TYR A 51 5.57 -8.78 2.64
N HIS A 52 6.43 -9.44 3.42
CA HIS A 52 7.71 -8.86 3.84
C HIS A 52 8.68 -8.83 2.68
N ASP A 53 9.42 -7.73 2.53
CA ASP A 53 10.58 -7.71 1.65
C ASP A 53 11.75 -8.53 2.24
N SER A 54 12.83 -8.65 1.48
CA SER A 54 14.00 -9.44 1.88
C SER A 54 14.72 -8.92 3.13
N ASP A 55 14.38 -7.71 3.59
CA ASP A 55 14.92 -7.05 4.77
C ASP A 55 13.91 -7.06 5.96
N ASP A 56 12.89 -7.91 5.91
CA ASP A 56 11.78 -8.00 6.90
C ASP A 56 10.97 -6.69 7.07
N ARG A 57 10.96 -5.81 6.06
CA ARG A 57 10.15 -4.58 6.08
C ARG A 57 8.77 -4.81 5.48
N LEU A 58 7.79 -4.04 6.00
CA LEU A 58 6.41 -3.96 5.50
C LEU A 58 6.22 -2.76 4.56
#